data_AF-A0A673T6M8-F1
#
_entry.id   AF-A0A673T6M8-F1
#
_cell.length_a   1.000
_cell.length_b   1.000
_cell.length_c   1.000
_cell.angle_alpha   90.00
_cell.angle_beta   90.00
_cell.angle_gamma   90.00
#
_symmetry.space_group_name_H-M   'P 1'
#
loop_
_entity.id
_entity.type
_entity.pdbx_description
1 polymer ?
#
loop_
_entity_poly.entity_id
_entity_poly.type
_entity_poly.pdbx_seq_one_letter_code
_entity_poly.pdbx_strand_id
1 'polypeptide(L)'
;MIQHLHSKKEDPQSPTIRRPTTLRLRRQPKCPRKSAPRRSKLDHCAIIKFPLTAESAMKKVEDNHTLVFIVDVKANKHQIKQAVKKLYDIDVAKVNPLSRPDGEKKAYVRLTWMLPTKLGSS
;
A
#
# COMPACT_ATOMS: atom_id res chain seq x y z
N MET A 1 25.39 50.31 -50.57
CA MET A 1 24.26 50.63 -49.67
C MET A 1 23.48 49.35 -49.42
N ILE A 2 23.50 48.81 -48.19
CA ILE A 2 22.74 47.61 -47.84
C ILE A 2 21.41 48.09 -47.23
N GLN A 3 20.30 47.76 -47.89
CA GLN A 3 18.96 48.02 -47.36
C GLN A 3 18.71 47.06 -46.19
N HIS A 4 18.47 47.58 -45.00
CA HIS A 4 18.02 46.78 -43.88
C HIS A 4 16.53 46.49 -44.08
N LEU A 5 16.17 45.20 -44.20
CA LEU A 5 14.79 44.73 -44.33
C LEU A 5 14.01 44.96 -43.03
N HIS A 6 12.79 45.51 -43.15
CA HIS A 6 11.89 45.72 -42.01
C HIS A 6 11.51 44.39 -41.35
N SER A 7 11.80 44.25 -40.06
CA SER A 7 11.34 43.11 -39.26
C SER A 7 9.83 43.21 -39.04
N LYS A 8 9.07 42.17 -39.41
CA LYS A 8 7.64 42.08 -39.07
C LYS A 8 7.48 42.03 -37.55
N LYS A 9 6.52 42.78 -37.03
CA LYS A 9 6.13 42.79 -35.63
C LYS A 9 4.88 41.94 -35.49
N GLU A 10 4.96 40.88 -34.70
CA GLU A 10 3.81 40.01 -34.43
C GLU A 10 2.96 40.66 -33.33
N ASP A 11 1.77 41.13 -33.70
CA ASP A 11 0.86 41.80 -32.77
C ASP A 11 0.04 40.78 -31.97
N PRO A 12 0.06 40.84 -30.62
CA PRO A 12 -0.70 39.91 -29.79
C PRO A 12 -2.21 40.17 -29.90
N GLN A 13 -2.98 39.12 -30.20
CA GLN A 13 -4.45 39.19 -30.31
C GLN A 13 -5.18 39.31 -28.94
N SER A 14 -4.45 39.22 -27.83
CA SER A 14 -5.00 39.28 -26.47
C SER A 14 -4.21 40.29 -25.62
N PRO A 15 -4.87 41.11 -24.78
CA PRO A 15 -4.19 42.06 -23.90
C PRO A 15 -3.40 41.36 -22.78
N THR A 16 -3.73 40.10 -22.48
CA THR A 16 -3.02 39.31 -21.46
C THR A 16 -1.88 38.51 -22.10
N ILE A 17 -0.63 38.83 -21.73
CA ILE A 17 0.56 38.08 -22.12
C ILE A 17 0.72 36.87 -21.21
N ARG A 18 0.57 35.67 -21.77
CA ARG A 18 0.80 34.40 -21.06
C ARG A 18 2.24 33.96 -21.26
N ARG A 19 2.84 33.40 -20.20
CA ARG A 19 4.17 32.79 -20.31
C ARG A 19 4.12 31.64 -21.33
N PRO A 20 5.00 31.61 -22.35
CA PRO A 20 5.05 30.51 -23.29
C PRO A 20 5.42 29.22 -22.57
N THR A 21 4.88 28.10 -23.05
CA THR A 21 5.25 26.79 -22.55
C THR A 21 6.69 26.48 -22.96
N THR A 22 7.59 26.40 -21.97
CA THR A 22 9.00 26.08 -22.18
C THR A 22 9.29 24.61 -21.89
N LEU A 23 10.33 24.04 -22.50
CA LEU A 23 10.82 22.71 -22.15
C LEU A 23 11.17 22.63 -20.65
N ARG A 24 10.62 21.62 -19.96
CA ARG A 24 10.96 21.30 -18.56
C ARG A 24 11.64 19.93 -18.51
N LEU A 25 12.97 19.92 -18.40
CA LEU A 25 13.75 18.70 -18.31
C LEU A 25 13.42 17.93 -17.02
N ARG A 26 13.38 16.60 -17.10
CA ARG A 26 13.26 15.74 -15.92
C ARG A 26 14.54 15.82 -15.09
N ARG A 27 14.41 15.72 -13.77
CA ARG A 27 15.58 15.72 -12.86
C ARG A 27 16.44 14.49 -13.13
N GLN A 28 17.72 14.70 -13.44
CA GLN A 28 18.75 13.67 -13.52
C GLN A 28 19.90 14.04 -12.57
N PRO A 29 19.80 13.70 -11.27
CA PRO A 29 20.83 14.06 -10.29
C PRO A 29 22.10 13.23 -10.52
N LYS A 30 23.28 13.83 -10.31
CA LYS A 30 24.58 13.14 -10.44
C LYS A 30 24.87 12.17 -9.29
N CYS A 31 24.26 12.38 -8.13
CA CYS A 31 24.42 11.54 -6.94
C CYS A 31 23.06 11.20 -6.32
N PRO A 32 22.91 10.02 -5.67
CA PRO A 32 21.67 9.65 -5.01
C PRO A 32 21.47 10.46 -3.72
N ARG A 33 20.21 10.79 -3.41
CA ARG A 33 19.85 11.56 -2.19
C ARG A 33 20.13 10.79 -0.89
N LYS A 34 20.12 9.46 -0.94
CA LYS A 34 20.47 8.56 0.17
C LYS A 34 21.41 7.49 -0.39
N SER A 35 22.44 7.15 0.38
CA SER A 35 23.42 6.12 -0.01
C SER A 35 22.79 4.73 -0.14
N ALA A 36 21.79 4.41 0.69
CA ALA A 36 21.09 3.13 0.68
C ALA A 36 19.56 3.30 0.66
N PRO A 37 18.83 2.37 0.02
CA PRO A 37 17.38 2.34 0.10
C PRO A 37 16.91 1.99 1.52
N ARG A 38 15.76 2.54 1.91
CA ARG A 38 15.15 2.28 3.21
C ARG A 38 14.48 0.89 3.20
N ARG A 39 14.78 0.06 4.19
CA ARG A 39 14.07 -1.21 4.42
C ARG A 39 12.63 -0.96 4.90
N SER A 40 11.70 -1.85 4.55
CA SER A 40 10.36 -1.85 5.15
C SER A 40 10.48 -2.08 6.65
N LYS A 41 9.74 -1.29 7.45
CA LYS A 41 9.66 -1.50 8.90
C LYS A 41 8.50 -2.41 9.31
N LEU A 42 7.52 -2.55 8.42
CA LEU A 42 6.32 -3.37 8.59
C LEU A 42 6.43 -4.59 7.71
N ASP A 43 7.22 -5.56 8.17
CA ASP A 43 7.33 -6.87 7.53
C ASP A 43 6.18 -7.78 8.00
N HIS A 44 5.98 -8.93 7.35
CA HIS A 44 4.83 -9.82 7.65
C HIS A 44 4.78 -10.23 9.13
N CYS A 45 5.93 -10.54 9.73
CA CYS A 45 6.05 -10.88 11.16
C CYS A 45 5.86 -9.68 12.09
N ALA A 46 6.09 -8.45 11.62
CA ALA A 46 5.82 -7.24 12.40
C ALA A 46 4.33 -6.86 12.33
N ILE A 47 3.65 -7.21 11.23
CA ILE A 47 2.23 -6.96 11.04
C ILE A 47 1.37 -7.83 11.97
N ILE A 48 1.64 -9.13 12.03
CA ILE A 48 0.92 -10.07 12.90
C ILE A 48 1.76 -10.31 14.16
N LYS A 49 1.25 -9.86 15.31
CA LYS A 49 1.97 -10.02 16.59
C LYS A 49 1.72 -11.39 17.20
N PHE A 50 0.45 -11.72 17.46
CA PHE A 50 0.06 -13.01 18.04
C PHE A 50 -1.42 -13.33 17.75
N PRO A 51 -1.80 -14.61 17.70
CA PRO A 51 -3.20 -15.01 17.67
C PRO A 51 -3.87 -14.73 19.03
N LEU A 52 -5.14 -14.33 19.01
CA LEU A 52 -5.92 -14.16 20.23
C LEU A 52 -6.58 -15.49 20.61
N THR A 53 -6.21 -16.04 21.77
CA THR A 53 -6.67 -17.33 22.28
C THR A 53 -7.74 -17.24 23.38
N ALA A 54 -8.37 -16.07 23.56
CA ALA A 54 -9.45 -15.91 24.52
C ALA A 54 -10.67 -16.78 24.15
N GLU A 55 -11.47 -17.22 25.12
CA GLU A 55 -12.63 -18.10 24.92
C GLU A 55 -13.58 -17.59 23.82
N SER A 56 -13.90 -16.29 23.84
CA SER A 56 -14.73 -15.66 22.81
C SER A 56 -14.11 -15.67 21.40
N ALA A 57 -12.78 -15.70 21.30
CA ALA A 57 -12.06 -15.82 20.04
C ALA A 57 -12.05 -17.27 19.56
N MET A 58 -11.79 -18.23 20.46
CA MET A 58 -11.86 -19.66 20.15
C MET A 58 -13.24 -20.06 19.63
N LYS A 59 -14.30 -19.58 20.28
CA LYS A 59 -15.68 -19.76 19.81
C LYS A 59 -15.91 -19.25 18.38
N LYS A 60 -15.28 -18.14 17.98
CA LYS A 60 -15.37 -17.62 16.60
C LYS A 60 -14.62 -18.46 15.56
N VAL A 61 -13.60 -19.20 15.99
CA VAL A 61 -12.89 -20.14 15.10
C VAL A 61 -13.82 -21.29 14.75
N GLU A 62 -14.55 -21.80 15.75
CA GLU A 62 -15.49 -22.91 15.61
C GLU A 62 -16.76 -22.50 14.86
N ASP A 63 -17.46 -21.46 15.31
CA ASP A 63 -18.78 -21.09 14.77
C ASP A 63 -18.71 -20.49 13.36
N ASN A 64 -17.70 -19.65 13.10
CA ASN A 64 -17.68 -18.75 11.94
C ASN A 64 -16.44 -18.93 11.04
N HIS A 65 -15.61 -19.94 11.28
CA HIS A 65 -14.34 -20.14 10.59
C HIS A 65 -13.50 -18.86 10.52
N THR A 66 -13.42 -18.14 11.65
CA THR A 66 -12.77 -16.84 11.73
C THR A 66 -11.64 -16.87 12.74
N LEU A 67 -10.40 -16.70 12.27
CA LEU A 67 -9.24 -16.52 13.13
C LEU A 67 -9.17 -15.09 13.64
N VAL A 68 -8.66 -14.92 14.86
CA VAL A 68 -8.55 -13.62 15.50
C VAL A 68 -7.09 -13.34 15.83
N PHE A 69 -6.57 -12.22 15.35
CA PHE A 69 -5.18 -11.83 15.56
C PHE A 69 -5.10 -10.47 16.26
N ILE A 70 -4.03 -10.28 17.04
CA ILE A 70 -3.49 -8.96 17.37
C ILE A 70 -2.51 -8.56 16.28
N VAL A 71 -2.69 -7.35 15.76
CA VAL A 71 -1.89 -6.80 14.66
C VAL A 71 -1.34 -5.43 15.02
N ASP A 72 -0.32 -4.99 14.28
CA ASP A 72 0.20 -3.63 14.42
C ASP A 72 -0.86 -2.58 14.07
N VAL A 73 -0.86 -1.48 14.82
CA VAL A 73 -1.84 -0.39 14.68
C VAL A 73 -1.75 0.26 13.30
N LYS A 74 -0.58 0.29 12.67
CA LYS A 74 -0.37 0.87 11.34
C LYS A 74 -0.72 -0.08 10.21
N ALA A 75 -1.03 -1.35 10.51
CA ALA A 75 -1.34 -2.34 9.48
C ALA A 75 -2.70 -2.08 8.81
N ASN A 76 -2.70 -2.12 7.48
CA ASN A 76 -3.89 -2.05 6.66
C ASN A 76 -4.48 -3.44 6.41
N LYS A 77 -5.77 -3.50 6.07
CA LYS A 77 -6.50 -4.75 5.79
C LYS A 77 -5.81 -5.63 4.73
N HIS A 78 -5.27 -5.02 3.67
CA HIS A 78 -4.58 -5.73 2.60
C HIS A 78 -3.25 -6.34 3.07
N GLN A 79 -2.51 -5.62 3.90
CA GLN A 79 -1.25 -6.09 4.48
C GLN A 79 -1.49 -7.26 5.42
N ILE A 80 -2.52 -7.18 6.28
CA ILE A 80 -2.92 -8.28 7.16
C ILE A 80 -3.30 -9.51 6.33
N LYS A 81 -4.08 -9.35 5.26
CA LYS A 81 -4.44 -10.46 4.36
C LYS A 81 -3.21 -11.13 3.74
N GLN A 82 -2.24 -10.35 3.28
CA GLN A 82 -1.00 -10.86 2.69
C GLN A 82 -0.10 -11.52 3.74
N ALA A 83 0.00 -10.95 4.93
CA ALA A 83 0.81 -11.49 6.02
C ALA A 83 0.25 -12.83 6.50
N VAL A 84 -1.07 -12.94 6.71
CA VAL A 84 -1.70 -14.21 7.11
C VAL A 84 -1.48 -15.28 6.05
N LYS A 85 -1.67 -14.94 4.78
CA LYS A 85 -1.48 -15.86 3.67
C LYS A 85 -0.04 -16.35 3.54
N LYS A 86 0.95 -15.50 3.82
CA LYS A 86 2.38 -15.86 3.72
C LYS A 86 2.93 -16.59 4.94
N LEU A 87 2.45 -16.24 6.14
CA LEU A 87 2.98 -16.79 7.39
C LEU A 87 2.36 -18.14 7.76
N TYR A 88 1.10 -18.34 7.40
CA TYR A 88 0.35 -19.53 7.79
C TYR A 88 -0.15 -20.35 6.58
N ASP A 89 0.12 -19.90 5.35
CA ASP A 89 -0.37 -20.53 4.10
C ASP A 89 -1.89 -20.72 4.03
N ILE A 90 -2.63 -19.80 4.68
CA ILE A 90 -4.09 -19.85 4.75
C ILE A 90 -4.71 -18.88 3.73
N ASP A 91 -5.68 -19.37 2.97
CA ASP A 91 -6.49 -18.52 2.10
C ASP A 91 -7.57 -17.76 2.88
N VAL A 92 -7.54 -16.44 2.73
CA VAL A 92 -8.38 -15.50 3.48
C VAL A 92 -9.49 -14.96 2.58
N ALA A 93 -10.75 -15.16 2.98
CA ALA A 93 -11.89 -14.58 2.30
C ALA A 93 -11.98 -13.07 2.60
N LYS A 94 -12.10 -12.71 3.88
CA LYS A 94 -12.33 -11.33 4.33
C LYS A 94 -11.61 -11.04 5.64
N VAL A 95 -11.09 -9.82 5.78
CA VAL A 95 -10.48 -9.32 7.02
C VAL A 95 -11.28 -8.13 7.56
N ASN A 96 -11.57 -8.10 8.85
CA ASN A 96 -12.27 -7.03 9.54
C ASN A 96 -11.43 -6.57 10.74
N PRO A 97 -10.62 -5.50 10.61
CA PRO A 97 -9.85 -4.95 11.73
C PRO A 97 -10.67 -3.99 12.60
N LEU A 98 -10.34 -3.90 13.88
CA LEU A 98 -10.92 -3.01 14.89
C LEU A 98 -9.78 -2.48 15.78
N SER A 99 -9.79 -1.21 16.16
CA SER A 99 -8.87 -0.65 17.15
C SER A 99 -9.42 -0.88 18.56
N ARG A 100 -8.68 -1.59 19.42
CA ARG A 100 -9.07 -1.82 20.82
C ARG A 100 -8.79 -0.56 21.66
N PRO A 101 -9.54 -0.35 22.75
CA PRO A 101 -9.25 0.73 23.69
C PRO A 101 -7.84 0.61 24.31
N ASP A 102 -7.29 -0.61 24.38
CA ASP A 102 -5.94 -0.89 24.90
C ASP A 102 -4.80 -0.37 24.00
N GLY A 103 -5.12 0.25 22.85
CA GLY A 103 -4.13 0.76 21.90
C GLY A 103 -3.61 -0.27 20.90
N GLU A 104 -4.09 -1.51 20.95
CA GLU A 104 -3.77 -2.55 19.97
C GLU A 104 -4.85 -2.67 18.88
N LYS A 105 -4.49 -3.20 17.72
CA LYS A 105 -5.47 -3.49 16.66
C LYS A 105 -5.81 -4.98 16.68
N LYS A 106 -7.11 -5.30 16.70
CA LYS A 106 -7.67 -6.66 16.55
C LYS A 106 -8.04 -6.89 15.09
N ALA A 107 -7.73 -8.04 14.52
CA ALA A 107 -8.19 -8.42 13.20
C ALA A 107 -9.00 -9.72 13.25
N TYR A 108 -10.24 -9.67 12.78
CA TYR A 108 -11.03 -10.86 12.48
C TYR A 108 -10.76 -11.29 11.03
N VAL A 109 -10.29 -12.50 10.83
CA VAL A 109 -9.86 -13.04 9.54
C VAL A 109 -10.75 -14.22 9.20
N ARG A 110 -11.72 -14.01 8.32
CA ARG A 110 -12.60 -15.07 7.83
C ARG A 110 -11.87 -15.88 6.79
N LEU A 111 -11.73 -17.17 7.05
CA LEU A 111 -11.09 -18.11 6.14
C LEU A 111 -12.01 -18.39 4.96
N THR A 112 -11.42 -18.81 3.82
CA THR A 112 -12.21 -19.48 2.79
C THR A 112 -12.52 -20.89 3.28
N TRP A 113 -13.68 -21.42 2.88
CA TRP A 113 -13.95 -22.83 3.13
C TRP A 113 -12.87 -23.66 2.44
N MET A 114 -12.33 -24.62 3.18
CA MET A 114 -11.24 -25.46 2.75
C MET A 114 -11.77 -26.44 1.71
N LEU A 115 -11.57 -26.15 0.42
CA LEU A 115 -11.33 -27.23 -0.54
C LEU A 115 -9.85 -27.58 -0.45
N PRO A 116 -9.49 -28.84 -0.19
CA PRO A 116 -8.11 -29.27 -0.27
C PRO A 116 -7.70 -29.33 -1.75
N THR A 117 -7.36 -28.20 -2.36
CA THR A 117 -6.80 -28.19 -3.73
C THR A 117 -5.74 -27.12 -3.90
N LYS A 118 -4.55 -27.41 -3.36
CA LYS A 118 -3.27 -27.06 -4.00
C LYS A 118 -2.24 -28.18 -3.79
N LEU A 119 -2.63 -29.41 -4.10
CA LEU A 119 -1.66 -30.34 -4.68
C LEU A 119 -1.54 -29.94 -6.15
N GLY A 120 -0.39 -29.39 -6.53
CA GLY A 120 -0.05 -29.12 -7.93
C GLY A 120 -0.36 -27.70 -8.41
N SER A 121 0.59 -26.81 -8.25
CA SER A 121 0.93 -25.86 -9.31
C SER A 121 2.39 -25.44 -9.10
N SER A 122 3.26 -25.98 -9.96
CA SER A 122 4.60 -25.49 -10.28
C SER A 122 4.63 -23.98 -10.49
#